data_AF-W4LJB1-F1
#
_entry.id   AF-W4LJB1-F1
#
_cell.length_a   1.000
_cell.length_b   1.000
_cell.length_c   1.000
_cell.angle_alpha   90.00
_cell.angle_beta   90.00
_cell.angle_gamma   90.00
#
_symmetry.space_group_name_H-M   'P 1'
#
loop_
_entity.id
_entity.type
_entity.pdbx_description
1 polymer ?
#
loop_
_entity_poly.entity_id
_entity_poly.type
_entity_poly.pdbx_seq_one_letter_code
_entity_poly.pdbx_strand_id
1 'polypeptide(L)'
;MAELVHDIAPGASLAFHTAFGGQAVFAEGITDLCTTAGSTVVVDDVIYFAEPMYQDGIIAQAAAACVARGVPYFSSAGNQSNRGLRQVFQDINPADERTRTPIGKDLHNWGGGDGFLDLTLPPGSTVRVVLQWNQPFASVSPGNGAQIDLDLYITPTPNASGLRSPIARSIGQQGTTGNPRGDAVEIVSVSNFGTRSKTVYLAIDHYEGSQSMIPQDSTTPLEFRLVFFESDFRNTIIQGIVDHTSAFGGPTIYGHAVAPGVVSVAAVPWYDTQVFNSNFTPSRATDPEDFSSRGGAISTQFDVSGNFLPRTSQEPDIAAVDGNNTTFFGFPLNLGGYEGEPDSFPNFFGTSAAAPNAAAVAALMREYHGALNPDEILAAMVNTAIDITGTRASVGRDDVTGAGLLDANAALAALQDGPNGVINTPSGNVSILAGQAVNFRGTGTSSEGNVPLSFFWDFGGGAANAAVKDPGSVVFNKAGVFTVTFTVSDSQGTSDATPARITVTVSAPAAAITRSGGGGGGGCTLDPNGAADFTLLIALSGILAYVVWRRRAGQQMC
;
A
#
# COMPACT_ATOMS: atom_id res chain seq x y z
N MET A 1 -10.92 3.74 -19.07
CA MET A 1 -11.20 3.21 -17.72
C MET A 1 -12.45 2.33 -17.64
N ALA A 2 -13.66 2.86 -17.83
CA ALA A 2 -14.90 2.09 -17.66
C ALA A 2 -14.98 0.82 -18.54
N GLU A 3 -14.55 0.89 -19.80
CA GLU A 3 -14.44 -0.28 -20.69
C GLU A 3 -13.46 -1.32 -20.13
N LEU A 4 -12.28 -0.89 -19.67
CA LEU A 4 -11.28 -1.78 -19.07
C LEU A 4 -11.80 -2.52 -17.84
N VAL A 5 -12.54 -1.80 -16.97
CA VAL A 5 -13.20 -2.42 -15.81
C VAL A 5 -14.26 -3.42 -16.27
N HIS A 6 -15.05 -3.08 -17.29
CA HIS A 6 -16.09 -3.96 -17.82
C HIS A 6 -15.53 -5.24 -18.46
N ASP A 7 -14.38 -5.16 -19.12
CA ASP A 7 -13.74 -6.32 -19.75
C ASP A 7 -13.32 -7.38 -18.73
N ILE A 8 -12.88 -6.96 -17.55
CA ILE A 8 -12.46 -7.87 -16.46
C ILE A 8 -13.62 -8.22 -15.53
N ALA A 9 -14.45 -7.23 -15.17
CA ALA A 9 -15.55 -7.36 -14.22
C ALA A 9 -16.88 -6.90 -14.87
N PRO A 10 -17.42 -7.65 -15.85
CA PRO A 10 -18.58 -7.21 -16.64
C PRO A 10 -19.88 -7.07 -15.83
N GLY A 11 -19.97 -7.73 -14.67
CA GLY A 11 -21.09 -7.62 -13.74
C GLY A 11 -21.02 -6.39 -12.82
N ALA A 12 -19.91 -5.66 -12.78
CA ALA A 12 -19.75 -4.50 -11.92
C ALA A 12 -20.64 -3.34 -12.40
N SER A 13 -21.42 -2.76 -11.48
CA SER A 13 -22.11 -1.50 -11.75
C SER A 13 -21.09 -0.36 -11.77
N LEU A 14 -21.22 0.54 -12.75
CA LEU A 14 -20.27 1.64 -12.95
C LEU A 14 -20.89 2.97 -12.52
N ALA A 15 -20.14 3.71 -11.70
CA ALA A 15 -20.40 5.11 -11.37
C ALA A 15 -19.26 5.97 -11.90
N PHE A 16 -19.55 7.21 -12.27
CA PHE A 16 -18.55 8.13 -12.81
C PHE A 16 -18.71 9.52 -12.20
N HIS A 17 -17.56 10.12 -11.85
CA HIS A 17 -17.43 11.53 -11.58
C HIS A 17 -16.21 12.07 -12.32
N THR A 18 -16.28 13.30 -12.81
CA THR A 18 -15.13 13.93 -13.47
C THR A 18 -14.05 14.30 -12.45
N ALA A 19 -12.80 13.99 -12.74
CA ALA A 19 -11.64 14.56 -12.03
C ALA A 19 -11.31 15.98 -12.52
N PHE A 20 -11.87 16.40 -13.67
CA PHE A 20 -11.67 17.73 -14.24
C PHE A 20 -12.63 18.76 -13.64
N GLY A 21 -12.12 19.97 -13.40
CA GLY A 21 -12.84 21.05 -12.70
C GLY A 21 -12.01 21.71 -11.60
N GLY A 22 -10.79 21.23 -11.37
CA GLY A 22 -9.89 21.66 -10.29
C GLY A 22 -9.81 20.63 -9.17
N GLN A 23 -8.81 20.78 -8.30
CA GLN A 23 -8.55 19.84 -7.21
C GLN A 23 -9.76 19.68 -6.27
N ALA A 24 -10.54 20.74 -6.05
CA ALA A 24 -11.73 20.70 -5.20
C ALA A 24 -12.84 19.84 -5.80
N VAL A 25 -13.10 19.96 -7.12
CA VAL A 25 -14.09 19.13 -7.83
C VAL A 25 -13.68 17.67 -7.82
N PHE A 26 -12.38 17.39 -7.95
CA PHE A 26 -11.88 16.02 -7.88
C PHE A 26 -12.07 15.44 -6.47
N ALA A 27 -11.67 16.17 -5.42
CA ALA A 27 -11.85 15.73 -4.03
C ALA A 27 -13.33 15.51 -3.64
N GLU A 28 -14.22 16.41 -4.10
CA GLU A 28 -15.67 16.26 -3.95
C GLU A 28 -16.17 15.02 -4.69
N GLY A 29 -15.73 14.81 -5.93
CA GLY A 29 -16.08 13.65 -6.75
C GLY A 29 -15.70 12.32 -6.11
N ILE A 30 -14.51 12.23 -5.51
CA ILE A 30 -14.09 11.07 -4.72
C ILE A 30 -15.08 10.84 -3.57
N THR A 31 -15.40 11.90 -2.83
CA THR A 31 -16.35 11.81 -1.70
C THR A 31 -17.72 11.33 -2.15
N ASP A 32 -18.23 11.85 -3.26
CA ASP A 32 -19.53 11.47 -3.82
C ASP A 32 -19.54 10.02 -4.33
N LEU A 33 -18.47 9.56 -4.98
CA LEU A 33 -18.35 8.16 -5.40
C LEU A 33 -18.37 7.21 -4.19
N CYS A 34 -17.66 7.55 -3.12
CA CYS A 34 -17.55 6.68 -1.93
C CYS A 34 -18.79 6.74 -1.02
N THR A 35 -19.58 7.83 -1.07
CA THR A 35 -20.71 8.03 -0.14
C THR A 35 -22.05 8.04 -0.86
N THR A 36 -22.28 8.98 -1.77
CA THR A 36 -23.54 9.19 -2.47
C THR A 36 -23.84 8.05 -3.46
N ALA A 37 -22.85 7.67 -4.27
CA ALA A 37 -22.98 6.54 -5.20
C ALA A 37 -22.83 5.18 -4.50
N GLY A 38 -22.18 5.14 -3.34
CA GLY A 38 -21.95 3.91 -2.58
C GLY A 38 -21.01 2.94 -3.30
N SER A 39 -20.01 3.46 -4.02
CA SER A 39 -19.06 2.65 -4.78
C SER A 39 -18.30 1.70 -3.85
N THR A 40 -18.15 0.45 -4.28
CA THR A 40 -17.45 -0.60 -3.51
C THR A 40 -15.96 -0.69 -3.86
N VAL A 41 -15.54 -0.10 -4.96
CA VAL A 41 -14.14 0.13 -5.35
C VAL A 41 -14.12 1.48 -6.05
N VAL A 42 -13.09 2.30 -5.82
CA VAL A 42 -12.89 3.56 -6.53
C VAL A 42 -11.53 3.54 -7.20
N VAL A 43 -11.47 4.12 -8.40
CA VAL A 43 -10.23 4.22 -9.17
C VAL A 43 -10.18 5.54 -9.94
N ASP A 44 -8.99 6.13 -10.03
CA ASP A 44 -8.71 7.29 -10.88
C ASP A 44 -7.43 7.09 -11.70
N ASP A 45 -7.28 7.96 -12.70
CA ASP A 45 -6.13 8.01 -13.60
C ASP A 45 -5.57 9.43 -13.82
N VAL A 46 -5.79 10.34 -12.86
CA VAL A 46 -5.52 11.78 -13.04
C VAL A 46 -4.70 12.34 -11.90
N ILE A 47 -3.63 13.05 -12.23
CA ILE A 47 -2.85 13.86 -11.27
C ILE A 47 -2.96 15.36 -11.59
N TYR A 48 -3.01 16.18 -10.56
CA TYR A 48 -2.86 17.63 -10.67
C TYR A 48 -1.41 18.06 -10.38
N PHE A 49 -0.86 18.94 -11.22
CA PHE A 49 0.52 19.43 -11.06
C PHE A 49 0.78 20.11 -9.71
N ALA A 50 -0.24 20.77 -9.15
CA ALA A 50 -0.16 21.47 -7.86
C ALA A 50 -0.72 20.63 -6.69
N GLU A 51 -0.77 19.30 -6.81
CA GLU A 51 -0.92 18.46 -5.63
C GLU A 51 0.36 18.49 -4.80
N PRO A 52 0.30 18.65 -3.47
CA PRO A 52 1.52 18.80 -2.69
C PRO A 52 2.34 17.49 -2.65
N MET A 53 3.66 17.63 -2.78
CA MET A 53 4.64 16.54 -2.73
C MET A 53 5.12 16.23 -1.31
N TYR A 54 4.88 17.15 -0.38
CA TYR A 54 5.35 17.11 1.02
C TYR A 54 4.22 17.13 2.04
N GLN A 55 2.97 17.24 1.60
CA GLN A 55 1.79 17.36 2.45
C GLN A 55 0.60 16.66 1.78
N ASP A 56 -0.32 16.11 2.54
CA ASP A 56 -1.56 15.58 1.98
C ASP A 56 -2.50 16.69 1.52
N GLY A 57 -2.59 16.89 0.21
CA GLY A 57 -3.54 17.79 -0.43
C GLY A 57 -5.00 17.34 -0.26
N ILE A 58 -5.95 18.18 -0.69
CA ILE A 58 -7.39 17.88 -0.53
C ILE A 58 -7.84 16.61 -1.28
N ILE A 59 -7.21 16.28 -2.41
CA ILE A 59 -7.48 15.04 -3.15
C ILE A 59 -6.96 13.83 -2.34
N ALA A 60 -5.73 13.91 -1.84
CA ALA A 60 -5.13 12.87 -0.98
C ALA A 60 -5.97 12.61 0.28
N GLN A 61 -6.46 13.68 0.91
CA GLN A 61 -7.37 13.59 2.06
C GLN A 61 -8.69 12.91 1.69
N ALA A 62 -9.29 13.24 0.55
CA ALA A 62 -10.53 12.60 0.10
C ALA A 62 -10.33 11.11 -0.22
N ALA A 63 -9.24 10.75 -0.90
CA ALA A 63 -8.89 9.37 -1.22
C ALA A 63 -8.64 8.54 0.05
N ALA A 64 -7.80 9.04 0.98
CA ALA A 64 -7.56 8.38 2.26
C ALA A 64 -8.84 8.25 3.10
N ALA A 65 -9.73 9.25 3.06
CA ALA A 65 -11.02 9.18 3.74
C ALA A 65 -11.97 8.16 3.08
N CYS A 66 -11.86 7.91 1.78
CA CYS A 66 -12.57 6.83 1.10
C CYS A 66 -12.09 5.45 1.59
N VAL A 67 -10.77 5.27 1.65
CA VAL A 67 -10.15 4.04 2.18
C VAL A 67 -10.55 3.79 3.63
N ALA A 68 -10.52 4.83 4.47
CA ALA A 68 -10.92 4.72 5.88
C ALA A 68 -12.40 4.33 6.08
N ARG A 69 -13.25 4.46 5.04
CA ARG A 69 -14.63 3.96 5.03
C ARG A 69 -14.76 2.50 4.62
N GLY A 70 -13.64 1.82 4.35
CA GLY A 70 -13.60 0.44 3.88
C GLY A 70 -13.76 0.30 2.36
N VAL A 71 -13.57 1.38 1.59
CA VAL A 71 -13.65 1.34 0.12
C VAL A 71 -12.23 1.34 -0.45
N PRO A 72 -11.75 0.25 -1.07
CA PRO A 72 -10.43 0.22 -1.69
C PRO A 72 -10.37 1.27 -2.81
N TYR A 73 -9.26 2.02 -2.83
CA TYR A 73 -9.04 3.14 -3.73
C TYR A 73 -7.74 2.90 -4.51
N PHE A 74 -7.81 2.92 -5.84
CA PHE A 74 -6.68 2.73 -6.74
C PHE A 74 -6.38 4.03 -7.48
N SER A 75 -5.11 4.41 -7.58
CA SER A 75 -4.69 5.55 -8.39
C SER A 75 -3.53 5.15 -9.29
N SER A 76 -3.51 5.71 -10.50
CA SER A 76 -2.40 5.52 -11.41
C SER A 76 -1.11 6.15 -10.84
N ALA A 77 0.01 5.43 -10.88
CA ALA A 77 1.29 5.95 -10.36
C ALA A 77 1.84 7.17 -11.15
N GLY A 78 1.39 7.34 -12.40
CA GLY A 78 1.81 8.39 -13.31
C GLY A 78 2.83 7.90 -14.34
N ASN A 79 3.05 8.73 -15.37
CA ASN A 79 3.82 8.39 -16.56
C ASN A 79 5.10 9.25 -16.70
N GLN A 80 5.77 9.54 -15.58
CA GLN A 80 6.91 10.46 -15.54
C GLN A 80 8.27 9.74 -15.43
N SER A 81 8.28 8.40 -15.49
CA SER A 81 9.49 7.58 -15.39
C SER A 81 10.34 7.96 -14.18
N ASN A 82 11.67 7.99 -14.27
CA ASN A 82 12.58 8.53 -13.26
C ASN A 82 12.88 10.03 -13.46
N ARG A 83 12.00 10.79 -14.12
CA ARG A 83 12.27 12.18 -14.54
C ARG A 83 11.89 13.17 -13.46
N GLY A 84 12.46 12.94 -12.29
CA GLY A 84 12.37 13.81 -11.13
C GLY A 84 13.75 14.09 -10.55
N LEU A 85 13.85 15.12 -9.73
CA LEU A 85 15.03 15.42 -8.91
C LEU A 85 14.56 15.71 -7.49
N ARG A 86 15.37 15.34 -6.50
CA ARG A 86 15.24 15.79 -5.11
C ARG A 86 16.59 16.29 -4.65
N GLN A 87 16.66 17.53 -4.19
CA GLN A 87 17.92 18.16 -3.79
C GLN A 87 17.71 19.02 -2.54
N VAL A 88 18.74 19.09 -1.71
CA VAL A 88 18.84 20.14 -0.69
C VAL A 88 19.10 21.45 -1.41
N PHE A 89 18.32 22.48 -1.10
CA PHE A 89 18.57 23.81 -1.64
C PHE A 89 19.89 24.34 -1.10
N GLN A 90 20.75 24.77 -2.01
CA GLN A 90 22.05 25.35 -1.72
C GLN A 90 22.15 26.65 -2.51
N ASP A 91 22.15 27.78 -1.82
CA ASP A 91 22.40 29.07 -2.45
C ASP A 91 23.89 29.20 -2.81
N ILE A 92 24.16 29.66 -4.03
CA ILE A 92 25.50 30.04 -4.49
C ILE A 92 26.11 31.13 -3.63
N ASN A 93 25.32 32.12 -3.19
CA ASN A 93 25.80 33.23 -2.39
C ASN A 93 24.76 33.71 -1.35
N PRO A 94 24.62 33.01 -0.22
CA PRO A 94 23.63 33.31 0.83
C PRO A 94 23.86 34.66 1.55
N ALA A 95 24.88 35.43 1.17
CA ALA A 95 25.16 36.75 1.71
C ALA A 95 24.56 37.90 0.87
N ASP A 96 24.00 37.65 -0.32
CA ASP A 96 23.58 38.68 -1.28
C ASP A 96 22.09 38.61 -1.67
N GLU A 97 21.21 38.50 -0.67
CA GLU A 97 19.75 38.33 -0.72
C GLU A 97 18.93 39.48 -1.36
N ARG A 98 19.44 40.21 -2.36
CA ARG A 98 18.74 41.40 -2.89
C ARG A 98 18.88 41.59 -4.40
N THR A 99 17.85 41.19 -5.16
CA THR A 99 17.35 41.94 -6.34
C THR A 99 15.89 41.57 -6.68
N ARG A 100 15.15 42.47 -7.36
CA ARG A 100 13.81 42.17 -7.96
C ARG A 100 13.87 41.30 -9.22
N THR A 101 15.07 40.98 -9.70
CA THR A 101 15.31 40.13 -10.88
C THR A 101 16.66 39.49 -10.68
N PRO A 102 16.74 38.16 -10.61
CA PRO A 102 17.97 37.49 -10.19
C PRO A 102 19.13 37.80 -11.12
N ILE A 103 20.27 38.10 -10.51
CA ILE A 103 21.54 38.34 -11.21
C ILE A 103 22.42 37.08 -11.24
N GLY A 104 21.88 35.95 -10.81
CA GLY A 104 22.56 34.65 -10.81
C GLY A 104 23.37 34.34 -9.55
N LYS A 105 23.15 35.08 -8.47
CA LYS A 105 23.87 34.92 -7.20
C LYS A 105 23.09 34.16 -6.14
N ASP A 106 21.76 34.29 -6.16
CA ASP A 106 20.84 33.70 -5.18
C ASP A 106 20.18 32.42 -5.76
N LEU A 107 20.86 31.80 -6.74
CA LEU A 107 20.37 30.60 -7.42
C LEU A 107 20.80 29.35 -6.66
N HIS A 108 20.02 28.28 -6.86
CA HIS A 108 20.45 26.95 -6.46
C HIS A 108 21.75 26.54 -7.19
N ASN A 109 22.75 26.12 -6.42
CA ASN A 109 24.01 25.57 -6.88
C ASN A 109 23.87 24.10 -7.30
N TRP A 110 23.92 23.84 -8.60
CA TRP A 110 23.91 22.51 -9.21
C TRP A 110 25.28 21.80 -9.16
N GLY A 111 26.28 22.45 -8.58
CA GLY A 111 27.65 21.94 -8.41
C GLY A 111 28.69 22.90 -8.97
N GLY A 112 29.83 23.04 -8.29
CA GLY A 112 30.94 23.90 -8.75
C GLY A 112 30.61 25.40 -8.80
N GLY A 113 29.49 25.83 -8.21
CA GLY A 113 29.00 27.22 -8.28
C GLY A 113 28.15 27.51 -9.54
N ASP A 114 27.68 26.47 -10.24
CA ASP A 114 26.78 26.63 -11.39
C ASP A 114 25.32 26.78 -10.93
N GLY A 115 24.66 27.86 -11.37
CA GLY A 115 23.26 28.18 -11.04
C GLY A 115 22.24 27.60 -12.00
N PHE A 116 22.69 26.89 -13.04
CA PHE A 116 21.85 26.45 -14.13
C PHE A 116 21.89 24.94 -14.34
N LEU A 117 20.73 24.37 -14.64
CA LEU A 117 20.57 22.98 -15.07
C LEU A 117 20.22 22.93 -16.57
N ASP A 118 21.00 22.19 -17.34
CA ASP A 118 20.80 22.08 -18.78
C ASP A 118 19.60 21.19 -19.13
N LEU A 119 18.73 21.69 -19.99
CA LEU A 119 17.61 20.96 -20.59
C LEU A 119 17.75 21.00 -22.12
N THR A 120 17.97 19.85 -22.77
CA THR A 120 18.04 19.76 -24.23
C THR A 120 16.76 19.21 -24.81
N LEU A 121 15.95 20.12 -25.36
CA LEU A 121 14.61 19.89 -25.90
C LEU A 121 14.68 19.41 -27.36
N PRO A 122 14.17 18.21 -27.69
CA PRO A 122 14.00 17.74 -29.07
C PRO A 122 13.07 18.64 -29.89
N PRO A 123 13.10 18.56 -31.24
CA PRO A 123 12.09 19.23 -32.08
C PRO A 123 10.67 18.79 -31.72
N GLY A 124 9.76 19.76 -31.57
CA GLY A 124 8.35 19.52 -31.25
C GLY A 124 8.05 19.19 -29.79
N SER A 125 9.06 19.06 -28.92
CA SER A 125 8.81 18.71 -27.51
C SER A 125 8.26 19.90 -26.71
N THR A 126 7.34 19.62 -25.79
CA THR A 126 7.00 20.51 -24.68
C THR A 126 7.33 19.82 -23.37
N VAL A 127 8.00 20.54 -22.48
CA VAL A 127 8.28 20.10 -21.11
C VAL A 127 7.68 21.10 -20.14
N ARG A 128 6.94 20.58 -19.17
CA ARG A 128 6.48 21.31 -18.00
C ARG A 128 7.31 20.87 -16.80
N VAL A 129 7.80 21.84 -16.05
CA VAL A 129 8.58 21.59 -14.84
C VAL A 129 7.75 22.04 -13.64
N VAL A 130 7.53 21.12 -12.71
CA VAL A 130 6.86 21.36 -11.44
C VAL A 130 7.94 21.37 -10.36
N LEU A 131 8.15 22.53 -9.74
CA LEU A 131 8.97 22.71 -8.55
C LEU A 131 8.07 22.74 -7.33
N GLN A 132 8.42 21.97 -6.31
CA GLN A 132 7.87 22.12 -4.96
C GLN A 132 8.97 21.98 -3.93
N TRP A 133 8.87 22.68 -2.81
CA TRP A 133 9.82 22.58 -1.70
C TRP A 133 9.12 22.13 -0.43
N ASN A 134 9.89 21.65 0.54
CA ASN A 134 9.36 21.08 1.78
C ASN A 134 8.81 22.15 2.72
N GLN A 135 7.71 22.78 2.32
CA GLN A 135 6.89 23.65 3.13
C GLN A 135 5.39 23.40 2.87
N PRO A 136 4.51 23.70 3.84
CA PRO A 136 3.10 23.43 3.68
C PRO A 136 2.44 24.35 2.65
N PHE A 137 1.32 23.89 2.12
CA PHE A 137 0.49 24.64 1.18
C PHE A 137 -0.55 25.45 1.94
N ALA A 138 -0.67 26.75 1.67
CA ALA A 138 -1.72 27.59 2.25
C ALA A 138 -3.14 27.15 1.84
N SER A 139 -3.30 26.51 0.68
CA SER A 139 -4.56 25.93 0.22
C SER A 139 -5.02 24.72 1.03
N VAL A 140 -4.09 24.06 1.74
CA VAL A 140 -4.37 22.93 2.66
C VAL A 140 -4.43 23.42 4.10
N SER A 141 -3.49 24.28 4.50
CA SER A 141 -3.33 24.80 5.86
C SER A 141 -3.44 26.33 5.87
N PRO A 142 -4.66 26.90 5.82
CA PRO A 142 -4.84 28.34 5.85
C PRO A 142 -4.15 29.00 7.05
N GLY A 143 -3.23 29.93 6.77
CA GLY A 143 -2.43 30.61 7.80
C GLY A 143 -1.09 29.95 8.15
N ASN A 144 -0.77 28.79 7.54
CA ASN A 144 0.51 28.11 7.69
C ASN A 144 1.00 27.58 6.34
N GLY A 145 1.07 28.44 5.32
CA GLY A 145 1.64 28.12 4.00
C GLY A 145 3.16 28.24 3.94
N ALA A 146 3.69 28.45 2.74
CA ALA A 146 5.11 28.62 2.51
C ALA A 146 5.67 29.85 3.26
N GLN A 147 6.86 29.68 3.84
CA GLN A 147 7.64 30.70 4.58
C GLN A 147 8.94 31.08 3.87
N ILE A 148 9.15 30.56 2.68
CA ILE A 148 10.09 31.07 1.69
C ILE A 148 9.36 31.20 0.36
N ASP A 149 9.98 31.95 -0.53
CA ASP A 149 9.56 32.17 -1.90
C ASP A 149 10.72 31.73 -2.81
N LEU A 150 10.48 30.69 -3.59
CA LEU A 150 11.41 30.19 -4.60
C LEU A 150 10.81 30.44 -5.97
N ASP A 151 11.51 31.20 -6.81
CA ASP A 151 11.10 31.46 -8.19
C ASP A 151 11.73 30.43 -9.14
N LEU A 152 11.01 30.09 -10.21
CA LEU A 152 11.47 29.15 -11.23
C LEU A 152 11.63 29.83 -12.60
N TYR A 153 12.81 29.71 -13.20
CA TYR A 153 13.14 30.31 -14.49
C TYR A 153 13.60 29.27 -15.51
N ILE A 154 13.23 29.49 -16.77
CA ILE A 154 13.86 28.85 -17.93
C ILE A 154 14.44 29.95 -18.82
N THR A 155 15.74 29.88 -19.07
CA THR A 155 16.50 30.93 -19.74
C THR A 155 17.15 30.44 -21.04
N PRO A 156 17.40 31.35 -22.01
CA PRO A 156 18.05 30.98 -23.27
C PRO A 156 19.57 30.86 -23.14
N THR A 157 20.17 31.43 -22.10
CA THR A 157 21.61 31.40 -21.83
C THR A 157 21.85 31.34 -20.32
N PRO A 158 22.84 30.58 -19.81
CA PRO A 158 23.04 30.32 -18.39
C PRO A 158 23.81 31.48 -17.74
N ASN A 159 23.22 32.66 -17.74
CA ASN A 159 23.83 33.86 -17.15
C ASN A 159 22.76 34.92 -16.81
N ALA A 160 23.20 35.99 -16.15
CA ALA A 160 22.34 37.10 -15.76
C ALA A 160 21.56 37.75 -16.92
N SER A 161 22.05 37.70 -18.16
CA SER A 161 21.30 38.19 -19.33
C SER A 161 20.12 37.28 -19.66
N GLY A 162 20.29 35.96 -19.51
CA GLY A 162 19.20 34.99 -19.67
C GLY A 162 18.13 35.15 -18.61
N LEU A 163 18.50 35.39 -17.34
CA LEU A 163 17.56 35.65 -16.24
C LEU A 163 16.77 36.96 -16.43
N ARG A 164 17.38 37.98 -17.04
CA ARG A 164 16.68 39.25 -17.38
C ARG A 164 15.71 39.12 -18.55
N SER A 165 15.84 38.08 -19.38
CA SER A 165 14.98 37.83 -20.52
C SER A 165 14.69 36.33 -20.65
N PRO A 166 14.00 35.74 -19.65
CA PRO A 166 13.76 34.31 -19.61
C PRO A 166 12.78 33.92 -20.72
N ILE A 167 12.88 32.66 -21.16
CA ILE A 167 11.91 32.04 -22.07
C ILE A 167 10.59 31.85 -21.35
N ALA A 168 10.65 31.36 -20.11
CA ALA A 168 9.51 31.16 -19.23
C ALA A 168 9.94 31.41 -17.78
N ARG A 169 8.99 31.81 -16.94
CA ARG A 169 9.20 31.95 -15.50
C ARG A 169 7.89 31.75 -14.75
N SER A 170 8.00 31.30 -13.51
CA SER A 170 6.92 31.22 -12.54
C SER A 170 7.46 31.89 -11.28
N ILE A 171 6.77 32.96 -10.89
CA ILE A 171 7.23 33.93 -9.89
C ILE A 171 6.07 34.31 -8.94
N GLY A 172 5.23 33.32 -8.63
CA GLY A 172 4.08 33.54 -7.77
C GLY A 172 4.58 33.95 -6.40
N GLN A 173 3.98 34.97 -5.79
CA GLN A 173 4.44 35.37 -4.47
C GLN A 173 4.00 34.35 -3.40
N GLN A 174 4.96 33.76 -2.70
CA GLN A 174 4.72 32.99 -1.48
C GLN A 174 5.04 33.81 -0.22
N GLY A 175 5.07 33.16 0.94
CA GLY A 175 5.37 33.81 2.20
C GLY A 175 6.87 33.96 2.47
N THR A 176 7.15 34.58 3.61
CA THR A 176 8.50 34.82 4.11
C THR A 176 8.58 34.34 5.55
N THR A 177 9.79 34.28 6.11
CA THR A 177 10.01 33.70 7.43
C THR A 177 9.24 34.47 8.50
N GLY A 178 8.36 33.77 9.23
CA GLY A 178 7.46 34.36 10.22
C GLY A 178 6.18 35.00 9.65
N ASN A 179 5.96 34.97 8.33
CA ASN A 179 4.74 35.43 7.66
C ASN A 179 4.35 34.44 6.54
N PRO A 180 3.86 33.23 6.90
CA PRO A 180 3.55 32.15 5.96
C PRO A 180 2.38 32.49 5.03
N ARG A 181 2.54 32.26 3.72
CA ARG A 181 1.53 32.49 2.67
C ARG A 181 1.81 31.63 1.43
N GLY A 182 0.78 31.44 0.61
CA GLY A 182 0.92 30.77 -0.69
C GLY A 182 1.22 29.27 -0.57
N ASP A 183 1.12 28.61 -1.72
CA ASP A 183 1.45 27.20 -1.87
C ASP A 183 2.91 27.07 -2.30
N ALA A 184 3.63 26.09 -1.74
CA ALA A 184 5.05 25.85 -2.01
C ALA A 184 5.25 25.19 -3.38
N VAL A 185 4.88 25.89 -4.45
CA VAL A 185 4.88 25.37 -5.82
C VAL A 185 5.15 26.46 -6.85
N GLU A 186 5.98 26.13 -7.84
CA GLU A 186 6.17 26.92 -9.06
C GLU A 186 6.10 26.01 -10.29
N ILE A 187 5.46 26.47 -11.36
CA ILE A 187 5.23 25.66 -12.56
C ILE A 187 5.52 26.47 -13.82
N VAL A 188 6.49 26.02 -14.59
CA VAL A 188 6.84 26.60 -15.90
C VAL A 188 6.66 25.58 -17.01
N SER A 189 6.44 26.06 -18.23
CA SER A 189 6.46 25.21 -19.43
C SER A 189 7.33 25.85 -20.50
N VAL A 190 8.06 25.02 -21.24
CA VAL A 190 8.86 25.43 -22.39
C VAL A 190 8.62 24.47 -23.54
N SER A 191 8.54 25.02 -24.76
CA SER A 191 8.35 24.25 -25.99
C SER A 191 9.47 24.55 -26.98
N ASN A 192 9.88 23.54 -27.75
CA ASN A 192 10.76 23.70 -28.89
C ASN A 192 9.99 23.47 -30.19
N PHE A 193 9.37 24.53 -30.72
CA PHE A 193 8.68 24.47 -32.02
C PHE A 193 9.63 24.52 -33.23
N GLY A 194 10.95 24.48 -33.01
CA GLY A 194 11.94 24.44 -34.07
C GLY A 194 12.10 23.04 -34.68
N THR A 195 12.95 22.95 -35.70
CA THR A 195 13.27 21.68 -36.40
C THR A 195 14.54 21.00 -35.90
N ARG A 196 15.21 21.59 -34.91
CA ARG A 196 16.46 21.08 -34.32
C ARG A 196 16.35 21.08 -32.81
N SER A 197 17.08 20.18 -32.16
CA SER A 197 17.18 20.19 -30.70
C SER A 197 17.74 21.53 -30.21
N LYS A 198 17.23 21.98 -29.06
CA LYS A 198 17.59 23.26 -28.45
C LYS A 198 17.88 23.06 -26.97
N THR A 199 19.05 23.50 -26.53
CA THR A 199 19.38 23.56 -25.10
C THR A 199 18.86 24.88 -24.50
N VAL A 200 18.21 24.76 -23.35
CA VAL A 200 17.76 25.85 -22.48
C VAL A 200 18.22 25.55 -21.05
N TYR A 201 18.12 26.54 -20.17
CA TYR A 201 18.74 26.46 -18.84
C TYR A 201 17.73 26.77 -17.76
N LEU A 202 17.50 25.81 -16.87
CA LEU A 202 16.62 25.97 -15.71
C LEU A 202 17.40 26.57 -14.54
N ALA A 203 16.79 27.51 -13.83
CA ALA A 203 17.33 28.09 -12.60
C ALA A 203 16.23 28.19 -11.55
N ILE A 204 16.58 27.88 -10.31
CA ILE A 204 15.72 28.09 -9.13
C ILE A 204 16.37 29.23 -8.35
N ASP A 205 15.62 30.29 -8.12
CA ASP A 205 16.07 31.48 -7.42
C ASP A 205 15.42 31.55 -6.05
N HIS A 206 16.19 31.91 -5.02
CA HIS A 206 15.61 32.25 -3.73
C HIS A 206 15.20 33.72 -3.74
N TYR A 207 13.90 33.96 -3.77
CA TYR A 207 13.35 35.31 -3.81
C TYR A 207 13.21 35.92 -2.42
N GLU A 208 12.71 35.15 -1.44
CA GLU A 208 12.48 35.65 -0.08
C GLU A 208 12.48 34.53 0.98
N GLY A 209 12.94 34.84 2.20
CA GLY A 209 12.84 33.95 3.36
C GLY A 209 14.18 33.43 3.86
N SER A 210 14.17 32.39 4.70
CA SER A 210 15.35 31.79 5.30
C SER A 210 15.66 30.45 4.63
N GLN A 211 16.86 30.31 4.08
CA GLN A 211 17.25 29.18 3.22
C GLN A 211 17.85 27.97 3.93
N SER A 212 18.35 28.12 5.15
CA SER A 212 19.21 27.08 5.76
C SER A 212 18.42 25.88 6.31
N MET A 213 17.19 26.11 6.75
CA MET A 213 16.33 25.13 7.42
C MET A 213 14.87 25.51 7.21
N ILE A 214 13.96 24.55 7.40
CA ILE A 214 12.53 24.87 7.42
C ILE A 214 12.15 25.50 8.79
N PRO A 215 11.30 26.54 8.82
CA PRO A 215 10.93 27.17 10.10
C PRO A 215 10.17 26.25 11.06
N GLN A 216 9.51 25.21 10.54
CA GLN A 216 8.75 24.23 11.32
C GLN A 216 9.62 23.16 12.00
N ASP A 217 10.86 22.95 11.54
CA ASP A 217 11.84 22.04 12.12
C ASP A 217 13.27 22.45 11.72
N SER A 218 14.02 22.98 12.69
CA SER A 218 15.40 23.43 12.51
C SER A 218 16.41 22.30 12.33
N THR A 219 16.01 21.03 12.32
CA THR A 219 16.92 19.91 12.02
C THR A 219 16.79 19.42 10.58
N THR A 220 15.74 19.84 9.89
CA THR A 220 15.46 19.46 8.51
C THR A 220 15.90 20.58 7.56
N PRO A 221 16.79 20.28 6.58
CA PRO A 221 17.21 21.28 5.61
C PRO A 221 16.07 21.65 4.68
N LEU A 222 16.16 22.84 4.08
CA LEU A 222 15.33 23.17 2.94
C LEU A 222 15.70 22.25 1.77
N GLU A 223 14.73 21.52 1.25
CA GLU A 223 14.88 20.70 0.06
C GLU A 223 13.72 20.94 -0.90
N PHE A 224 13.95 20.59 -2.15
CA PHE A 224 12.94 20.68 -3.19
C PHE A 224 12.92 19.42 -4.04
N ARG A 225 11.77 19.24 -4.70
CA ARG A 225 11.54 18.27 -5.75
C ARG A 225 11.23 19.00 -7.06
N LEU A 226 11.81 18.50 -8.14
CA LEU A 226 11.41 18.82 -9.51
C LEU A 226 10.78 17.57 -10.13
N VAL A 227 9.66 17.73 -10.83
CA VAL A 227 9.09 16.68 -11.70
C VAL A 227 8.89 17.25 -13.10
N PHE A 228 9.40 16.53 -14.10
CA PHE A 228 9.37 16.94 -15.50
C PHE A 228 8.28 16.18 -16.25
N PHE A 229 7.25 16.91 -16.67
CA PHE A 229 6.13 16.39 -17.45
C PHE A 229 6.34 16.67 -18.93
N GLU A 230 6.39 15.63 -19.75
CA GLU A 230 6.49 15.76 -21.20
C GLU A 230 5.15 15.47 -21.87
N SER A 231 4.76 16.27 -22.85
CA SER A 231 3.51 16.08 -23.57
C SER A 231 3.55 14.92 -24.58
N ASP A 232 4.73 14.52 -25.04
CA ASP A 232 4.88 13.66 -26.24
C ASP A 232 5.95 12.57 -26.09
N PHE A 233 6.44 12.32 -24.85
CA PHE A 233 7.49 11.33 -24.56
C PHE A 233 8.72 11.43 -25.49
N ARG A 234 9.09 12.65 -25.88
CA ARG A 234 10.15 12.90 -26.88
C ARG A 234 11.56 12.78 -26.31
N ASN A 235 11.69 12.48 -25.02
CA ASN A 235 12.96 12.25 -24.31
C ASN A 235 13.86 13.49 -24.25
N THR A 236 13.38 14.58 -23.64
CA THR A 236 14.25 15.71 -23.28
C THR A 236 15.43 15.24 -22.44
N ILE A 237 16.64 15.63 -22.82
CA ILE A 237 17.80 15.29 -22.01
C ILE A 237 17.87 16.32 -20.88
N ILE A 238 17.72 15.85 -19.64
CA ILE A 238 17.91 16.64 -18.43
C ILE A 238 19.33 16.33 -17.95
N GLN A 239 20.13 17.34 -17.62
CA GLN A 239 21.48 17.11 -17.11
C GLN A 239 21.47 16.15 -15.92
N GLY A 240 22.23 15.05 -16.04
CA GLY A 240 22.27 13.95 -15.06
C GLY A 240 21.20 12.86 -15.27
N ILE A 241 20.10 13.14 -15.97
CA ILE A 241 19.04 12.18 -16.32
C ILE A 241 18.98 12.05 -17.84
N VAL A 242 19.82 11.18 -18.37
CA VAL A 242 19.97 10.96 -19.82
C VAL A 242 19.11 9.84 -20.37
N ASP A 243 18.65 8.92 -19.50
CA ASP A 243 17.76 7.83 -19.82
C ASP A 243 16.91 7.40 -18.60
N HIS A 244 15.95 6.50 -18.84
CA HIS A 244 15.01 5.99 -17.84
C HIS A 244 15.68 5.09 -16.76
N THR A 245 16.97 4.77 -16.90
CA THR A 245 17.75 3.93 -15.97
C THR A 245 18.73 4.72 -15.10
N SER A 246 18.87 6.03 -15.34
CA SER A 246 19.79 6.88 -14.57
C SER A 246 19.49 6.83 -13.07
N ALA A 247 20.52 6.52 -12.27
CA ALA A 247 20.47 6.56 -10.82
C ALA A 247 20.23 7.97 -10.26
N PHE A 248 20.44 9.01 -11.07
CA PHE A 248 20.23 10.41 -10.68
C PHE A 248 18.76 10.83 -10.72
N GLY A 249 17.92 10.06 -11.41
CA GLY A 249 16.48 10.31 -11.49
C GLY A 249 15.77 10.00 -10.18
N GLY A 250 15.23 11.03 -9.53
CA GLY A 250 14.49 10.93 -8.27
C GLY A 250 13.01 10.52 -8.45
N PRO A 251 12.27 10.41 -7.34
CA PRO A 251 10.87 9.96 -7.37
C PRO A 251 9.93 10.96 -8.05
N THR A 252 9.08 10.44 -8.94
CA THR A 252 8.06 11.19 -9.67
C THR A 252 6.62 10.85 -9.27
N ILE A 253 6.41 9.82 -8.44
CA ILE A 253 5.11 9.59 -7.78
C ILE A 253 4.92 10.63 -6.66
N TYR A 254 3.75 11.27 -6.59
CA TYR A 254 3.36 12.20 -5.53
C TYR A 254 1.83 12.41 -5.51
N GLY A 255 1.34 13.25 -4.58
CA GLY A 255 -0.07 13.60 -4.48
C GLY A 255 -0.92 12.48 -3.88
N HIS A 256 -2.17 12.36 -4.32
CA HIS A 256 -3.09 11.36 -3.77
C HIS A 256 -2.69 9.90 -4.04
N ALA A 257 -1.84 9.63 -5.03
CA ALA A 257 -1.27 8.29 -5.25
C ALA A 257 -0.34 7.83 -4.10
N VAL A 258 0.08 8.73 -3.20
CA VAL A 258 0.88 8.40 -1.99
C VAL A 258 0.09 8.59 -0.69
N ALA A 259 -1.24 8.75 -0.79
CA ALA A 259 -2.11 8.97 0.35
C ALA A 259 -2.27 7.67 1.17
N PRO A 260 -2.50 7.75 2.49
CA PRO A 260 -2.66 6.56 3.32
C PRO A 260 -3.71 5.58 2.79
N GLY A 261 -3.27 4.35 2.50
CA GLY A 261 -4.11 3.22 2.07
C GLY A 261 -4.63 3.29 0.62
N VAL A 262 -4.26 4.32 -0.14
CA VAL A 262 -4.46 4.35 -1.59
C VAL A 262 -3.48 3.38 -2.24
N VAL A 263 -3.96 2.55 -3.15
CA VAL A 263 -3.15 1.61 -3.91
C VAL A 263 -2.57 2.33 -5.14
N SER A 264 -1.25 2.55 -5.14
CA SER A 264 -0.54 3.15 -6.26
C SER A 264 -0.17 2.09 -7.31
N VAL A 265 -0.64 2.27 -8.56
CA VAL A 265 -0.56 1.23 -9.60
C VAL A 265 0.39 1.62 -10.73
N ALA A 266 1.47 0.86 -10.87
CA ALA A 266 2.40 0.90 -12.02
C ALA A 266 1.88 0.13 -13.24
N ALA A 267 2.51 0.34 -14.40
CA ALA A 267 2.12 -0.29 -15.66
C ALA A 267 3.16 -1.32 -16.16
N VAL A 268 2.64 -2.41 -16.71
CA VAL A 268 3.39 -3.47 -17.41
C VAL A 268 2.64 -3.77 -18.72
N PRO A 269 3.31 -3.81 -19.88
CA PRO A 269 2.62 -4.10 -21.13
C PRO A 269 2.06 -5.53 -21.11
N TRP A 270 0.78 -5.70 -21.42
CA TRP A 270 0.14 -7.03 -21.39
C TRP A 270 0.88 -8.07 -22.23
N TYR A 271 1.43 -7.65 -23.38
CA TYR A 271 2.13 -8.50 -24.33
C TYR A 271 3.53 -8.90 -23.88
N ASP A 272 4.07 -8.31 -22.81
CA ASP A 272 5.35 -8.73 -22.22
C ASP A 272 5.20 -9.55 -20.93
N THR A 273 3.96 -9.90 -20.59
CA THR A 273 3.69 -10.79 -19.46
C THR A 273 3.99 -12.25 -19.81
N GLN A 274 4.33 -13.06 -18.80
CA GLN A 274 4.70 -14.47 -18.99
C GLN A 274 3.65 -15.31 -19.75
N VAL A 275 2.36 -14.98 -19.60
CA VAL A 275 1.26 -15.67 -20.28
C VAL A 275 1.32 -15.45 -21.79
N PHE A 276 1.59 -14.21 -22.20
CA PHE A 276 1.62 -13.80 -23.60
C PHE A 276 3.02 -13.68 -24.16
N ASN A 277 4.07 -14.05 -23.43
CA ASN A 277 5.40 -13.94 -23.98
C ASN A 277 6.41 -14.82 -23.24
N SER A 278 6.82 -15.92 -23.89
CA SER A 278 7.97 -16.72 -23.47
C SER A 278 9.23 -16.49 -24.31
N ASN A 279 9.17 -15.73 -25.42
CA ASN A 279 10.23 -15.68 -26.46
C ASN A 279 10.43 -14.32 -27.18
N PHE A 280 9.50 -13.38 -27.12
CA PHE A 280 9.69 -11.97 -27.46
C PHE A 280 10.55 -11.35 -26.33
N THR A 281 11.66 -10.68 -26.62
CA THR A 281 12.68 -10.32 -25.60
C THR A 281 12.97 -8.81 -25.63
N PRO A 282 13.38 -8.23 -24.48
CA PRO A 282 14.79 -8.24 -24.10
C PRO A 282 15.12 -8.83 -22.70
N SER A 283 14.84 -10.12 -22.52
CA SER A 283 15.51 -11.07 -21.62
C SER A 283 15.21 -11.07 -20.10
N ARG A 284 14.89 -12.28 -19.62
CA ARG A 284 14.92 -12.87 -18.26
C ARG A 284 14.04 -12.33 -17.12
N ALA A 285 13.28 -11.26 -17.30
CA ALA A 285 12.01 -11.02 -16.59
C ALA A 285 11.21 -9.99 -17.38
N THR A 286 9.88 -10.06 -17.33
CA THR A 286 8.96 -9.04 -17.88
C THR A 286 9.48 -7.63 -17.57
N ASP A 287 9.45 -6.72 -18.54
CA ASP A 287 9.84 -5.33 -18.35
C ASP A 287 8.62 -4.49 -17.93
N PRO A 288 8.75 -3.58 -16.94
CA PRO A 288 7.74 -2.57 -16.72
C PRO A 288 7.73 -1.53 -17.84
N GLU A 289 6.62 -0.80 -17.97
CA GLU A 289 6.55 0.32 -18.90
C GLU A 289 7.61 1.39 -18.55
N ASP A 290 8.34 1.87 -19.56
CA ASP A 290 9.46 2.79 -19.37
C ASP A 290 9.03 4.16 -18.82
N PHE A 291 7.78 4.53 -19.06
CA PHE A 291 7.14 5.73 -18.55
C PHE A 291 6.63 5.58 -17.13
N SER A 292 6.48 4.35 -16.59
CA SER A 292 5.91 4.14 -15.25
C SER A 292 6.73 4.93 -14.22
N SER A 293 6.04 5.84 -13.51
CA SER A 293 6.65 6.77 -12.56
C SER A 293 7.43 6.04 -11.48
N ARG A 294 8.59 6.59 -11.14
CA ARG A 294 9.45 6.07 -10.08
C ARG A 294 8.95 6.53 -8.71
N GLY A 295 8.80 5.60 -7.78
CA GLY A 295 8.51 5.85 -6.37
C GLY A 295 9.71 5.60 -5.47
N GLY A 296 9.59 4.61 -4.59
CA GLY A 296 10.50 4.25 -3.50
C GLY A 296 9.95 4.74 -2.17
N ALA A 297 10.87 5.05 -1.25
CA ALA A 297 10.52 5.66 0.03
C ALA A 297 10.10 7.13 -0.19
N ILE A 298 8.79 7.40 -0.22
CA ILE A 298 8.23 8.75 -0.35
C ILE A 298 7.94 9.31 1.04
N SER A 299 8.47 10.50 1.34
CA SER A 299 8.24 11.17 2.61
C SER A 299 7.28 12.35 2.45
N THR A 300 6.10 12.24 3.05
CA THR A 300 5.18 13.36 3.28
C THR A 300 5.56 13.97 4.63
N GLN A 301 6.07 15.20 4.64
CA GLN A 301 6.72 15.81 5.80
C GLN A 301 5.76 16.60 6.70
N PHE A 302 4.60 16.99 6.19
CA PHE A 302 3.64 17.84 6.91
C PHE A 302 2.28 17.17 7.07
N ASP A 303 1.68 17.37 8.25
CA ASP A 303 0.26 17.09 8.46
C ASP A 303 -0.63 18.14 7.78
N VAL A 304 -1.96 17.95 7.79
CA VAL A 304 -2.92 18.88 7.17
C VAL A 304 -3.00 20.26 7.84
N SER A 305 -2.41 20.44 9.02
CA SER A 305 -2.30 21.74 9.70
C SER A 305 -0.96 22.44 9.36
N GLY A 306 -0.10 21.79 8.58
CA GLY A 306 1.22 22.29 8.19
C GLY A 306 2.26 22.13 9.30
N ASN A 307 2.01 21.28 10.31
CA ASN A 307 3.03 20.92 11.29
C ASN A 307 3.95 19.88 10.68
N PHE A 308 5.23 19.96 10.99
CA PHE A 308 6.20 18.95 10.59
C PHE A 308 5.90 17.64 11.33
N LEU A 309 5.40 16.64 10.60
CA LEU A 309 5.03 15.33 11.09
C LEU A 309 5.27 14.30 9.97
N PRO A 310 6.52 13.89 9.75
CA PRO A 310 6.86 13.08 8.59
C PRO A 310 6.26 11.67 8.67
N ARG A 311 5.60 11.26 7.60
CA ARG A 311 5.23 9.87 7.29
C ARG A 311 6.00 9.41 6.05
N THR A 312 6.34 8.12 6.02
CA THR A 312 6.97 7.51 4.84
C THR A 312 6.05 6.43 4.30
N SER A 313 5.88 6.37 2.98
CA SER A 313 5.26 5.26 2.25
C SER A 313 6.24 4.63 1.25
N GLN A 314 5.89 3.46 0.72
CA GLN A 314 6.69 2.74 -0.27
C GLN A 314 5.86 2.59 -1.52
N GLU A 315 6.19 3.32 -2.58
CA GLU A 315 5.38 3.36 -3.81
C GLU A 315 6.18 2.90 -5.02
N PRO A 316 5.54 2.40 -6.09
CA PRO A 316 4.14 1.99 -6.13
C PRO A 316 3.89 0.75 -5.25
N ASP A 317 2.64 0.39 -5.04
CA ASP A 317 2.30 -0.81 -4.27
C ASP A 317 2.40 -2.07 -5.11
N ILE A 318 1.86 -2.02 -6.32
CA ILE A 318 1.77 -3.12 -7.29
C ILE A 318 1.86 -2.56 -8.71
N ALA A 319 2.07 -3.43 -9.68
CA ALA A 319 1.87 -3.16 -11.09
C ALA A 319 0.66 -3.93 -11.63
N ALA A 320 0.03 -3.40 -12.67
CA ALA A 320 -1.00 -4.10 -13.43
C ALA A 320 -0.76 -3.92 -14.92
N VAL A 321 -1.44 -4.75 -15.72
CA VAL A 321 -1.28 -4.69 -17.18
C VAL A 321 -1.87 -3.41 -17.75
N ASP A 322 -1.26 -2.86 -18.78
CA ASP A 322 -1.84 -1.84 -19.66
C ASP A 322 -1.78 -2.27 -21.14
N GLY A 323 -2.21 -1.39 -22.05
CA GLY A 323 -2.22 -1.66 -23.49
C GLY A 323 -3.45 -2.47 -23.97
N ASN A 324 -4.48 -2.57 -23.14
CA ASN A 324 -5.74 -3.24 -23.49
C ASN A 324 -6.51 -2.47 -24.56
N ASN A 325 -7.35 -3.19 -25.30
CA ASN A 325 -8.25 -2.61 -26.28
C ASN A 325 -9.26 -1.65 -25.64
N THR A 326 -9.63 -0.63 -26.41
CA THR A 326 -10.81 0.20 -26.16
C THR A 326 -11.58 0.38 -27.46
N THR A 327 -12.80 0.89 -27.40
CA THR A 327 -13.62 1.05 -28.62
C THR A 327 -13.43 2.39 -29.33
N PHE A 328 -12.77 3.38 -28.70
CA PHE A 328 -12.85 4.77 -29.15
C PHE A 328 -11.58 5.64 -28.97
N PHE A 329 -10.57 5.20 -28.22
CA PHE A 329 -9.38 6.01 -27.92
C PHE A 329 -8.09 5.19 -27.85
N GLY A 330 -6.95 5.84 -28.04
CA GLY A 330 -5.64 5.20 -28.03
C GLY A 330 -5.11 5.03 -29.45
N PHE A 331 -4.23 4.07 -29.65
CA PHE A 331 -3.57 3.82 -30.92
C PHE A 331 -3.47 2.32 -31.20
N PRO A 332 -3.55 1.90 -32.47
CA PRO A 332 -3.44 0.48 -32.81
C PRO A 332 -2.04 -0.02 -32.51
N LEU A 333 -1.95 -1.02 -31.65
CA LEU A 333 -0.73 -1.76 -31.43
C LEU A 333 -0.47 -2.66 -32.64
N ASN A 334 0.75 -2.70 -33.15
CA ASN A 334 1.10 -3.57 -34.26
C ASN A 334 2.24 -4.49 -33.84
N LEU A 335 1.88 -5.70 -33.42
CA LEU A 335 2.82 -6.76 -33.09
C LEU A 335 3.03 -7.76 -34.25
N GLY A 336 2.69 -7.37 -35.48
CA GLY A 336 2.95 -8.19 -36.67
C GLY A 336 2.10 -9.48 -36.77
N GLY A 337 0.88 -9.46 -36.26
CA GLY A 337 -0.06 -10.59 -36.21
C GLY A 337 -0.04 -11.35 -34.88
N TYR A 338 0.81 -10.97 -33.93
CA TYR A 338 0.90 -11.61 -32.62
C TYR A 338 -0.36 -11.42 -31.79
N GLU A 339 -0.93 -12.52 -31.27
CA GLU A 339 -2.20 -12.53 -30.52
C GLU A 339 -3.35 -11.76 -31.21
N GLY A 340 -3.33 -11.72 -32.55
CA GLY A 340 -4.36 -11.04 -33.34
C GLY A 340 -4.09 -9.56 -33.60
N GLU A 341 -3.01 -8.98 -33.06
CA GLU A 341 -2.65 -7.57 -33.25
C GLU A 341 -1.98 -7.28 -34.60
N PRO A 342 -2.35 -6.22 -35.34
CA PRO A 342 -3.39 -5.26 -35.00
C PRO A 342 -4.78 -5.86 -35.20
N ASP A 343 -5.60 -5.85 -34.15
CA ASP A 343 -7.03 -6.02 -34.29
C ASP A 343 -7.65 -4.62 -34.52
N SER A 344 -8.88 -4.52 -35.00
CA SER A 344 -9.44 -3.21 -35.41
C SER A 344 -9.68 -2.22 -34.26
N PHE A 345 -9.29 -2.56 -33.03
CA PHE A 345 -9.48 -1.73 -31.85
C PHE A 345 -8.20 -0.95 -31.51
N PRO A 346 -8.30 0.30 -31.05
CA PRO A 346 -7.16 1.01 -30.49
C PRO A 346 -6.81 0.48 -29.09
N ASN A 347 -5.52 0.47 -28.75
CA ASN A 347 -5.02 0.10 -27.44
C ASN A 347 -4.77 1.34 -26.57
N PHE A 348 -5.10 1.24 -25.28
CA PHE A 348 -4.88 2.30 -24.30
C PHE A 348 -3.73 1.94 -23.35
N PHE A 349 -2.66 2.73 -23.42
CA PHE A 349 -1.44 2.59 -22.62
C PHE A 349 -1.35 3.64 -21.51
N GLY A 350 -0.57 3.33 -20.49
CA GLY A 350 -0.32 4.19 -19.34
C GLY A 350 -0.65 3.50 -18.02
N THR A 351 -0.12 4.05 -16.92
CA THR A 351 -0.64 3.71 -15.58
C THR A 351 -2.14 4.00 -15.46
N SER A 352 -2.66 4.89 -16.32
CA SER A 352 -4.08 5.20 -16.49
C SER A 352 -4.93 4.03 -17.03
N ALA A 353 -4.31 3.06 -17.70
CA ALA A 353 -4.93 1.80 -18.09
C ALA A 353 -4.67 0.68 -17.06
N ALA A 354 -3.50 0.69 -16.41
CA ALA A 354 -3.17 -0.28 -15.36
C ALA A 354 -4.05 -0.15 -14.10
N ALA A 355 -4.25 1.07 -13.60
CA ALA A 355 -5.07 1.32 -12.41
C ALA A 355 -6.50 0.74 -12.49
N PRO A 356 -7.29 1.00 -13.55
CA PRO A 356 -8.63 0.39 -13.67
C PRO A 356 -8.60 -1.13 -13.81
N ASN A 357 -7.54 -1.73 -14.39
CA ASN A 357 -7.40 -3.19 -14.42
C ASN A 357 -7.21 -3.77 -13.02
N ALA A 358 -6.36 -3.16 -12.18
CA ALA A 358 -6.20 -3.56 -10.78
C ALA A 358 -7.51 -3.38 -9.99
N ALA A 359 -8.20 -2.27 -10.18
CA ALA A 359 -9.48 -2.00 -9.52
C ALA A 359 -10.58 -3.00 -9.92
N ALA A 360 -10.58 -3.48 -11.17
CA ALA A 360 -11.51 -4.51 -11.61
C ALA A 360 -11.27 -5.85 -10.89
N VAL A 361 -10.01 -6.23 -10.68
CA VAL A 361 -9.68 -7.42 -9.88
C VAL A 361 -10.14 -7.26 -8.43
N ALA A 362 -9.97 -6.08 -7.84
CA ALA A 362 -10.52 -5.80 -6.50
C ALA A 362 -12.04 -5.93 -6.44
N ALA A 363 -12.76 -5.52 -7.50
CA ALA A 363 -14.20 -5.70 -7.59
C ALA A 363 -14.59 -7.19 -7.61
N LEU A 364 -13.85 -8.03 -8.35
CA LEU A 364 -14.04 -9.48 -8.36
C LEU A 364 -13.70 -10.13 -7.00
N MET A 365 -12.64 -9.67 -6.34
CA MET A 365 -12.29 -10.11 -4.97
C MET A 365 -13.43 -9.81 -4.00
N ARG A 366 -14.05 -8.63 -4.10
CA ARG A 366 -15.21 -8.26 -3.29
C ARG A 366 -16.48 -9.01 -3.66
N GLU A 367 -16.68 -9.35 -4.92
CA GLU A 367 -17.79 -10.23 -5.32
C GLU A 367 -17.63 -11.62 -4.70
N TYR A 368 -16.40 -12.15 -4.74
CA TYR A 368 -16.05 -13.44 -4.15
C TYR A 368 -16.16 -13.43 -2.61
N HIS A 369 -15.72 -12.34 -1.94
CA HIS A 369 -15.86 -12.11 -0.51
C HIS A 369 -16.37 -10.70 -0.18
N GLY A 370 -17.68 -10.57 0.05
CA GLY A 370 -18.35 -9.28 0.25
C GLY A 370 -17.88 -8.41 1.43
N ALA A 371 -17.17 -9.00 2.40
CA ALA A 371 -16.71 -8.34 3.63
C ALA A 371 -15.25 -7.87 3.60
N LEU A 372 -14.53 -8.05 2.47
CA LEU A 372 -13.12 -7.66 2.40
C LEU A 372 -12.95 -6.15 2.59
N ASN A 373 -12.04 -5.80 3.48
CA ASN A 373 -11.59 -4.43 3.68
C ASN A 373 -10.42 -4.09 2.74
N PRO A 374 -10.07 -2.79 2.58
CA PRO A 374 -8.99 -2.38 1.67
C PRO A 374 -7.64 -3.03 1.96
N ASP A 375 -7.26 -3.20 3.22
CA ASP A 375 -5.98 -3.77 3.62
C ASP A 375 -5.90 -5.27 3.27
N GLU A 376 -7.00 -6.01 3.42
CA GLU A 376 -7.08 -7.43 3.03
C GLU A 376 -6.93 -7.61 1.51
N ILE A 377 -7.57 -6.74 0.73
CA ILE A 377 -7.46 -6.74 -0.73
C ILE A 377 -6.02 -6.44 -1.14
N LEU A 378 -5.45 -5.35 -0.63
CA LEU A 378 -4.08 -4.96 -0.95
C LEU A 378 -3.07 -6.04 -0.52
N ALA A 379 -3.23 -6.62 0.67
CA ALA A 379 -2.35 -7.68 1.16
C ALA A 379 -2.40 -8.92 0.26
N ALA A 380 -3.59 -9.34 -0.18
CA ALA A 380 -3.73 -10.47 -1.11
C ALA A 380 -3.05 -10.17 -2.46
N MET A 381 -3.24 -8.97 -3.01
CA MET A 381 -2.59 -8.54 -4.25
C MET A 381 -1.06 -8.49 -4.12
N VAL A 382 -0.54 -7.84 -3.07
CA VAL A 382 0.90 -7.68 -2.83
C VAL A 382 1.60 -9.01 -2.56
N ASN A 383 1.01 -9.86 -1.71
CA ASN A 383 1.66 -11.12 -1.30
C ASN A 383 1.70 -12.17 -2.42
N THR A 384 0.90 -11.98 -3.47
CA THR A 384 0.77 -12.92 -4.59
C THR A 384 1.26 -12.34 -5.91
N ALA A 385 1.69 -11.09 -5.92
CA ALA A 385 2.22 -10.43 -7.10
C ALA A 385 3.42 -11.21 -7.68
N ILE A 386 3.48 -11.24 -9.00
CA ILE A 386 4.59 -11.80 -9.76
C ILE A 386 5.70 -10.77 -9.77
N ASP A 387 6.82 -11.08 -9.12
CA ASP A 387 8.00 -10.22 -9.05
C ASP A 387 8.54 -9.87 -10.45
N ILE A 388 8.60 -8.58 -10.76
CA ILE A 388 9.05 -8.05 -12.04
C ILE A 388 10.49 -7.60 -11.86
N THR A 389 11.41 -8.18 -12.63
CA THR A 389 12.86 -7.93 -12.46
C THR A 389 13.55 -7.49 -13.75
N GLY A 390 12.74 -7.03 -14.70
CA GLY A 390 13.20 -6.43 -15.95
C GLY A 390 13.85 -5.07 -15.77
N THR A 391 13.95 -4.33 -16.86
CA THR A 391 14.61 -3.04 -16.98
C THR A 391 14.00 -2.03 -16.01
N ARG A 392 14.85 -1.36 -15.22
CA ARG A 392 14.51 -0.44 -14.10
C ARG A 392 13.94 -1.11 -12.84
N ALA A 393 13.47 -2.34 -12.92
CA ALA A 393 12.95 -3.10 -11.77
C ALA A 393 14.08 -3.86 -11.04
N SER A 394 13.79 -4.38 -9.85
CA SER A 394 14.76 -5.13 -9.02
C SER A 394 14.08 -6.32 -8.35
N VAL A 395 14.85 -7.33 -7.96
CA VAL A 395 14.30 -8.51 -7.26
C VAL A 395 13.60 -8.09 -5.95
N GLY A 396 12.35 -8.50 -5.79
CA GLY A 396 11.50 -8.17 -4.66
C GLY A 396 10.89 -6.77 -4.80
N ARG A 397 10.35 -6.23 -3.69
CA ARG A 397 9.69 -4.92 -3.73
C ARG A 397 10.67 -3.83 -4.19
N ASP A 398 10.32 -3.10 -5.24
CA ASP A 398 11.13 -2.04 -5.83
C ASP A 398 10.38 -0.72 -6.03
N ASP A 399 11.08 0.30 -6.55
CA ASP A 399 10.59 1.67 -6.72
C ASP A 399 9.95 1.93 -8.11
N VAL A 400 9.67 0.90 -8.90
CA VAL A 400 9.07 1.01 -10.25
C VAL A 400 7.81 0.16 -10.38
N THR A 401 7.80 -1.04 -9.80
CA THR A 401 6.72 -2.03 -9.90
C THR A 401 6.11 -2.40 -8.55
N GLY A 402 6.66 -1.88 -7.45
CA GLY A 402 6.18 -2.20 -6.12
C GLY A 402 6.43 -3.67 -5.84
N ALA A 403 5.40 -4.40 -5.41
CA ALA A 403 5.50 -5.85 -5.20
C ALA A 403 5.59 -6.67 -6.50
N GLY A 404 5.38 -6.05 -7.66
CA GLY A 404 5.36 -6.71 -8.97
C GLY A 404 3.97 -6.73 -9.59
N LEU A 405 3.81 -7.51 -10.65
CA LEU A 405 2.59 -7.61 -11.44
C LEU A 405 1.49 -8.38 -10.68
N LEU A 406 0.33 -7.76 -10.54
CA LEU A 406 -0.87 -8.38 -9.97
C LEU A 406 -1.23 -9.69 -10.69
N ASP A 407 -1.30 -10.79 -9.91
CA ASP A 407 -1.90 -12.05 -10.34
C ASP A 407 -3.30 -12.19 -9.72
N ALA A 408 -4.32 -11.96 -10.54
CA ALA A 408 -5.72 -12.02 -10.09
C ALA A 408 -6.12 -13.39 -9.54
N ASN A 409 -5.64 -14.48 -10.14
CA ASN A 409 -6.00 -15.83 -9.71
C ASN A 409 -5.33 -16.17 -8.39
N ALA A 410 -4.05 -15.84 -8.25
CA ALA A 410 -3.32 -16.05 -7.00
C ALA A 410 -3.88 -15.18 -5.87
N ALA A 411 -4.24 -13.91 -6.14
CA ALA A 411 -4.87 -13.03 -5.17
C ALA A 411 -6.22 -13.58 -4.68
N LEU A 412 -7.09 -14.07 -5.59
CA LEU A 412 -8.34 -14.72 -5.19
C LEU A 412 -8.09 -16.01 -4.40
N ALA A 413 -7.12 -16.83 -4.82
CA ALA A 413 -6.78 -18.08 -4.13
C ALA A 413 -6.23 -17.82 -2.71
N ALA A 414 -5.48 -16.73 -2.51
CA ALA A 414 -4.98 -16.34 -1.19
C ALA A 414 -6.08 -15.88 -0.23
N LEU A 415 -7.23 -15.47 -0.75
CA LEU A 415 -8.42 -15.12 0.03
C LEU A 415 -9.28 -16.35 0.37
N GLN A 416 -8.98 -17.52 -0.19
CA GLN A 416 -9.69 -18.74 0.15
C GLN A 416 -9.37 -19.14 1.58
N ASP A 417 -10.27 -18.77 2.51
CA ASP A 417 -10.38 -19.48 3.78
C ASP A 417 -10.80 -20.91 3.46
N GLY A 418 -9.86 -21.86 3.60
CA GLY A 418 -10.17 -23.28 3.55
C GLY A 418 -11.28 -23.65 4.53
N PRO A 419 -11.81 -24.88 4.45
CA PRO A 419 -12.92 -25.30 5.30
C PRO A 419 -12.62 -25.05 6.79
N ASN A 420 -13.46 -24.31 7.51
CA ASN A 420 -13.25 -23.98 8.92
C ASN A 420 -14.29 -24.69 9.80
N GLY A 421 -13.85 -25.39 10.83
CA GLY A 421 -14.69 -26.11 11.78
C GLY A 421 -14.83 -25.42 13.13
N VAL A 422 -16.06 -25.24 13.61
CA VAL A 422 -16.34 -24.73 14.96
C VAL A 422 -17.07 -25.78 15.79
N ILE A 423 -16.58 -26.01 17.01
CA ILE A 423 -17.27 -26.83 18.03
C ILE A 423 -18.34 -25.96 18.70
N ASN A 424 -19.62 -26.26 18.46
CA ASN A 424 -20.73 -25.51 19.06
C ASN A 424 -21.12 -26.06 20.43
N THR A 425 -20.93 -27.37 20.66
CA THR A 425 -21.16 -27.99 21.95
C THR A 425 -20.13 -29.09 22.16
N PRO A 426 -19.50 -29.17 23.35
CA PRO A 426 -19.54 -28.17 24.41
C PRO A 426 -18.81 -26.87 24.00
N SER A 427 -19.22 -25.72 24.54
CA SER A 427 -18.64 -24.41 24.20
C SER A 427 -17.24 -24.16 24.79
N GLY A 428 -16.66 -25.15 25.46
CA GLY A 428 -15.35 -25.08 26.09
C GLY A 428 -14.93 -26.41 26.70
N ASN A 429 -13.81 -26.40 27.43
CA ASN A 429 -13.28 -27.58 28.12
C ASN A 429 -14.26 -28.09 29.18
N VAL A 430 -14.38 -29.41 29.31
CA VAL A 430 -15.33 -30.06 30.23
C VAL A 430 -14.63 -31.06 31.14
N SER A 431 -15.15 -31.21 32.36
CA SER A 431 -14.69 -32.21 33.33
C SER A 431 -15.85 -33.13 33.73
N ILE A 432 -15.65 -34.44 33.63
CA ILE A 432 -16.66 -35.47 33.87
C ILE A 432 -16.06 -36.65 34.64
N LEU A 433 -16.90 -37.56 35.12
CA LEU A 433 -16.49 -38.86 35.65
C LEU A 433 -16.47 -39.92 34.55
N ALA A 434 -15.60 -40.93 34.69
CA ALA A 434 -15.57 -42.07 33.78
C ALA A 434 -16.95 -42.75 33.71
N GLY A 435 -17.42 -43.01 32.49
CA GLY A 435 -18.76 -43.54 32.19
C GLY A 435 -19.82 -42.47 31.90
N GLN A 436 -19.51 -41.19 32.08
CA GLN A 436 -20.39 -40.09 31.67
C GLN A 436 -20.20 -39.72 30.20
N ALA A 437 -21.19 -39.00 29.65
CA ALA A 437 -21.21 -38.57 28.26
C ALA A 437 -21.15 -37.04 28.12
N VAL A 438 -20.59 -36.59 26.99
CA VAL A 438 -20.56 -35.18 26.57
C VAL A 438 -21.26 -35.08 25.22
N ASN A 439 -22.13 -34.09 25.05
CA ASN A 439 -22.81 -33.86 23.77
C ASN A 439 -21.93 -33.02 22.83
N PHE A 440 -21.73 -33.50 21.62
CA PHE A 440 -20.91 -32.86 20.59
C PHE A 440 -21.71 -32.42 19.38
N ARG A 441 -21.54 -31.15 19.00
CA ARG A 441 -22.14 -30.53 17.82
C ARG A 441 -21.13 -29.59 17.15
N GLY A 442 -21.14 -29.57 15.83
CA GLY A 442 -20.19 -28.81 15.04
C GLY A 442 -20.82 -28.07 13.87
N THR A 443 -20.19 -26.97 13.46
CA THR A 443 -20.51 -26.22 12.24
C THR A 443 -19.27 -26.16 11.37
N GLY A 444 -19.46 -26.27 10.06
CA GLY A 444 -18.40 -26.08 9.08
C GLY A 444 -18.82 -25.00 8.10
N THR A 445 -17.88 -24.15 7.73
CA THR A 445 -18.03 -23.14 6.69
C THR A 445 -16.90 -23.30 5.68
N SER A 446 -17.16 -22.94 4.43
CA SER A 446 -16.12 -22.75 3.42
C SER A 446 -16.44 -21.49 2.65
N SER A 447 -15.39 -20.76 2.28
CA SER A 447 -15.48 -19.59 1.42
C SER A 447 -15.64 -19.95 -0.06
N GLU A 448 -15.30 -21.19 -0.46
CA GLU A 448 -15.31 -21.70 -1.83
C GLU A 448 -16.72 -21.92 -2.44
N GLY A 449 -17.73 -21.20 -1.94
CA GLY A 449 -19.13 -21.40 -2.30
C GLY A 449 -19.78 -22.63 -1.62
N ASN A 450 -20.97 -23.02 -2.07
CA ASN A 450 -21.76 -24.15 -1.51
C ASN A 450 -21.15 -25.54 -1.84
N VAL A 451 -19.84 -25.72 -1.67
CA VAL A 451 -19.19 -27.02 -1.80
C VAL A 451 -19.60 -27.96 -0.66
N PRO A 452 -19.91 -29.24 -0.94
CA PRO A 452 -20.23 -30.21 0.10
C PRO A 452 -19.07 -30.39 1.10
N LEU A 453 -19.38 -30.27 2.39
CA LEU A 453 -18.41 -30.44 3.47
C LEU A 453 -18.50 -31.85 4.09
N SER A 454 -17.33 -32.36 4.47
CA SER A 454 -17.14 -33.56 5.27
C SER A 454 -16.64 -33.19 6.67
N PHE A 455 -16.98 -34.03 7.65
CA PHE A 455 -16.81 -33.73 9.07
C PHE A 455 -16.17 -34.91 9.78
N PHE A 456 -15.16 -34.64 10.61
CA PHE A 456 -14.48 -35.67 11.38
C PHE A 456 -14.18 -35.21 12.82
N TRP A 457 -14.55 -36.04 13.78
CA TRP A 457 -14.25 -35.89 15.19
C TRP A 457 -13.22 -36.93 15.62
N ASP A 458 -12.08 -36.46 16.11
CA ASP A 458 -11.10 -37.26 16.84
C ASP A 458 -11.25 -37.02 18.33
N PHE A 459 -11.64 -38.05 19.10
CA PHE A 459 -11.83 -37.94 20.55
C PHE A 459 -10.55 -38.25 21.35
N GLY A 460 -9.38 -38.27 20.70
CA GLY A 460 -8.08 -38.39 21.35
C GLY A 460 -7.88 -39.72 22.09
N GLY A 461 -8.59 -40.78 21.67
CA GLY A 461 -8.57 -42.10 22.29
C GLY A 461 -9.47 -42.27 23.53
N GLY A 462 -10.22 -41.22 23.93
CA GLY A 462 -11.18 -41.30 25.04
C GLY A 462 -12.51 -41.94 24.67
N ALA A 463 -12.88 -41.86 23.38
CA ALA A 463 -14.03 -42.48 22.75
C ALA A 463 -13.70 -42.86 21.29
N ALA A 464 -14.62 -43.52 20.59
CA ALA A 464 -14.46 -43.84 19.17
C ALA A 464 -14.72 -42.60 18.30
N ASN A 465 -13.85 -42.37 17.31
CA ASN A 465 -13.94 -41.25 16.37
C ASN A 465 -15.21 -41.32 15.52
N ALA A 466 -15.69 -40.16 15.04
CA ALA A 466 -16.96 -40.06 14.33
C ALA A 466 -16.84 -39.20 13.07
N ALA A 467 -17.33 -39.71 11.93
CA ALA A 467 -17.32 -39.02 10.65
C ALA A 467 -18.71 -38.42 10.31
N VAL A 468 -19.29 -37.69 11.27
CA VAL A 468 -20.59 -37.02 11.13
C VAL A 468 -20.51 -35.62 11.71
N LYS A 469 -21.36 -34.71 11.23
CA LYS A 469 -21.40 -33.32 11.71
C LYS A 469 -21.69 -33.25 13.21
N ASP A 470 -22.77 -33.90 13.64
CA ASP A 470 -23.26 -33.89 15.02
C ASP A 470 -23.31 -35.33 15.58
N PRO A 471 -22.25 -35.83 16.23
CA PRO A 471 -22.23 -37.17 16.80
C PRO A 471 -23.12 -37.31 18.05
N GLY A 472 -23.58 -36.20 18.62
CA GLY A 472 -24.48 -36.21 19.78
C GLY A 472 -23.76 -36.61 21.06
N SER A 473 -24.38 -37.46 21.89
CA SER A 473 -23.86 -37.85 23.20
C SER A 473 -22.77 -38.92 23.10
N VAL A 474 -21.53 -38.57 23.47
CA VAL A 474 -20.35 -39.45 23.39
C VAL A 474 -19.85 -39.79 24.79
N VAL A 475 -19.78 -41.09 25.12
CA VAL A 475 -19.40 -41.60 26.44
C VAL A 475 -17.87 -41.79 26.55
N PHE A 476 -17.27 -41.27 27.62
CA PHE A 476 -15.85 -41.49 27.94
C PHE A 476 -15.70 -42.45 29.11
N ASN A 477 -15.26 -43.68 28.83
CA ASN A 477 -15.18 -44.76 29.84
C ASN A 477 -13.84 -44.83 30.59
N LYS A 478 -12.81 -44.13 30.10
CA LYS A 478 -11.46 -44.18 30.68
C LYS A 478 -11.14 -42.85 31.35
N ALA A 479 -10.62 -42.90 32.58
CA ALA A 479 -10.06 -41.72 33.21
C ALA A 479 -8.81 -41.25 32.43
N GLY A 480 -8.66 -39.94 32.27
CA GLY A 480 -7.63 -39.34 31.44
C GLY A 480 -7.98 -37.93 30.99
N VAL A 481 -7.05 -37.28 30.29
CA VAL A 481 -7.26 -35.98 29.66
C VAL A 481 -7.20 -36.21 28.15
N PHE A 482 -8.30 -35.92 27.45
CA PHE A 482 -8.43 -36.17 26.02
C PHE A 482 -8.60 -34.86 25.27
N THR A 483 -7.75 -34.61 24.28
CA THR A 483 -7.93 -33.50 23.34
C THR A 483 -8.86 -33.96 22.24
N VAL A 484 -10.05 -33.37 22.17
CA VAL A 484 -11.02 -33.61 21.10
C VAL A 484 -10.77 -32.61 20.00
N THR A 485 -10.61 -33.10 18.77
CA THR A 485 -10.37 -32.28 17.57
C THR A 485 -11.52 -32.46 16.59
N PHE A 486 -12.06 -31.35 16.08
CA PHE A 486 -13.08 -31.32 15.03
C PHE A 486 -12.46 -30.77 13.75
N THR A 487 -12.43 -31.59 12.71
CA THR A 487 -11.87 -31.25 11.39
C THR A 487 -12.99 -31.19 10.37
N VAL A 488 -13.00 -30.12 9.58
CA VAL A 488 -13.88 -29.98 8.42
C VAL A 488 -13.01 -30.08 7.17
N SER A 489 -13.53 -30.71 6.11
CA SER A 489 -12.84 -30.79 4.82
C SER A 489 -13.84 -30.66 3.69
N ASP A 490 -13.43 -30.11 2.57
CA ASP A 490 -14.28 -29.99 1.39
C ASP A 490 -14.22 -31.25 0.51
N SER A 491 -15.03 -31.25 -0.55
CA SER A 491 -15.07 -32.30 -1.56
C SER A 491 -13.82 -32.37 -2.45
N GLN A 492 -12.91 -31.39 -2.37
CA GLN A 492 -11.64 -31.36 -3.10
C GLN A 492 -10.50 -32.00 -2.28
N GLY A 493 -10.75 -32.29 -1.00
CA GLY A 493 -9.81 -32.94 -0.09
C GLY A 493 -8.99 -31.98 0.76
N THR A 494 -9.28 -30.68 0.72
CA THR A 494 -8.63 -29.69 1.59
C THR A 494 -9.29 -29.72 2.97
N SER A 495 -8.47 -29.70 4.02
CA SER A 495 -8.94 -29.68 5.42
C SER A 495 -8.67 -28.34 6.09
N ASP A 496 -9.44 -28.05 7.15
CA ASP A 496 -9.17 -26.98 8.10
C ASP A 496 -7.71 -26.97 8.54
N ALA A 497 -6.98 -25.90 8.22
CA ALA A 497 -5.58 -25.74 8.60
C ALA A 497 -5.40 -25.55 10.11
N THR A 498 -6.45 -25.11 10.82
CA THR A 498 -6.47 -24.88 12.26
C THR A 498 -7.71 -25.52 12.93
N PRO A 499 -7.83 -26.86 12.94
CA PRO A 499 -9.02 -27.54 13.45
C PRO A 499 -9.38 -27.12 14.87
N ALA A 500 -10.66 -26.91 15.15
CA ALA A 500 -11.14 -26.59 16.50
C ALA A 500 -10.83 -27.72 17.48
N ARG A 501 -10.39 -27.34 18.69
CA ARG A 501 -10.02 -28.28 19.75
C ARG A 501 -10.61 -27.88 21.10
N ILE A 502 -10.99 -28.90 21.87
CA ILE A 502 -11.31 -28.76 23.30
C ILE A 502 -10.65 -29.88 24.10
N THR A 503 -10.63 -29.74 25.42
CA THR A 503 -10.15 -30.76 26.35
C THR A 503 -11.31 -31.35 27.17
N VAL A 504 -11.40 -32.68 27.18
CA VAL A 504 -12.29 -33.45 28.06
C VAL A 504 -11.43 -34.09 29.16
N THR A 505 -11.62 -33.66 30.40
CA THR A 505 -10.96 -34.25 31.57
C THR A 505 -11.90 -35.26 32.23
N VAL A 506 -11.46 -36.51 32.34
CA VAL A 506 -12.25 -37.62 32.87
C VAL A 506 -11.57 -38.13 34.14
N SER A 507 -12.26 -37.97 35.27
CA SER A 507 -11.78 -38.45 36.57
C SER A 507 -12.34 -39.83 36.88
N ALA A 508 -11.57 -40.65 37.60
CA ALA A 508 -12.09 -41.90 38.13
C ALA A 508 -13.21 -41.61 39.16
N PRO A 509 -14.27 -42.44 39.23
CA PRO A 509 -15.25 -42.35 40.31
C PRO A 509 -14.54 -42.53 41.65
N ALA A 510 -14.85 -41.69 42.63
CA ALA A 510 -14.33 -41.88 43.98
C ALA A 510 -14.72 -43.29 44.47
N ALA A 511 -13.74 -44.08 44.91
CA ALA A 511 -14.01 -45.37 45.52
C ALA A 511 -14.92 -45.16 46.73
N ALA A 512 -16.11 -45.77 46.72
CA ALA A 512 -17.01 -45.73 47.85
C ALA A 512 -16.34 -46.44 49.03
N ILE A 513 -15.92 -45.68 50.04
CA ILE A 513 -15.47 -46.27 51.30
C ILE A 513 -16.70 -46.83 52.00
N THR A 514 -16.97 -48.13 51.82
CA THR A 514 -17.90 -48.85 52.67
C THR A 514 -17.25 -49.07 54.03
N ARG A 515 -17.59 -48.23 55.02
CA ARG A 515 -17.30 -48.54 56.43
C ARG A 515 -18.19 -49.72 56.84
N SER A 516 -17.62 -50.92 56.92
CA SER A 516 -18.23 -52.00 57.72
C SER A 516 -17.96 -51.70 59.20
N GLY A 517 -19.03 -51.55 59.99
CA GLY A 517 -18.92 -51.40 61.44
C GLY A 517 -18.37 -52.65 62.13
N GLY A 518 -17.70 -52.42 63.26
CA GLY A 518 -17.24 -53.46 64.18
C GLY A 518 -16.17 -52.90 65.11
N GLY A 519 -16.58 -52.47 66.31
CA GLY A 519 -15.74 -51.73 67.26
C GLY A 519 -14.72 -52.56 68.02
N GLY A 520 -13.84 -51.86 68.75
CA GLY A 520 -13.06 -52.43 69.84
C GLY A 520 -11.64 -51.85 70.02
N GLY A 521 -11.54 -50.66 70.63
CA GLY A 521 -10.62 -50.37 71.74
C GLY A 521 -9.09 -50.31 71.51
N GLY A 522 -8.53 -49.13 71.81
CA GLY A 522 -7.11 -48.90 72.18
C GLY A 522 -6.23 -48.58 70.98
N GLY A 523 -5.71 -47.37 70.75
CA GLY A 523 -5.24 -46.37 71.69
C GLY A 523 -3.77 -46.13 71.37
N CYS A 524 -3.46 -45.04 70.66
CA CYS A 524 -2.15 -44.37 70.69
C CYS A 524 -2.27 -43.00 70.02
N THR A 525 -2.08 -41.97 70.83
CA THR A 525 -2.06 -40.54 70.52
C THR A 525 -0.60 -40.10 70.38
N LEU A 526 -0.23 -39.39 69.31
CA LEU A 526 0.86 -38.40 69.14
C LEU A 526 0.62 -37.76 67.75
N ASP A 527 0.74 -36.47 67.43
CA ASP A 527 1.20 -35.22 68.07
C ASP A 527 0.69 -34.04 67.16
N PRO A 528 0.20 -32.89 67.65
CA PRO A 528 -0.37 -31.81 66.81
C PRO A 528 0.62 -30.87 66.11
N ASN A 529 1.94 -31.12 66.07
CA ASN A 529 2.92 -30.13 65.61
C ASN A 529 3.71 -30.51 64.33
N GLY A 530 3.00 -30.78 63.24
CA GLY A 530 3.57 -30.84 61.88
C GLY A 530 3.22 -29.60 61.07
N ALA A 531 3.85 -28.48 61.38
CA ALA A 531 3.67 -27.21 60.67
C ALA A 531 4.05 -27.31 59.19
N ALA A 532 3.13 -26.92 58.30
CA ALA A 532 3.49 -26.43 56.98
C ALA A 532 3.31 -24.90 57.01
N ASP A 533 4.44 -24.21 56.91
CA ASP A 533 4.57 -22.76 56.93
C ASP A 533 3.61 -22.08 55.93
N PHE A 534 2.66 -21.32 56.46
CA PHE A 534 1.99 -20.24 55.75
C PHE A 534 2.68 -18.93 56.16
N THR A 535 3.56 -18.42 55.30
CA THR A 535 3.97 -17.00 55.39
C THR A 535 3.17 -16.21 54.38
N LEU A 536 2.20 -15.45 54.91
CA LEU A 536 1.44 -14.42 54.21
C LEU A 536 2.33 -13.16 54.10
N LEU A 537 2.81 -12.82 52.91
CA LEU A 537 3.35 -11.49 52.62
C LEU A 537 2.40 -10.77 51.67
N ILE A 538 1.68 -9.77 52.19
CA ILE A 538 0.96 -8.79 51.37
C ILE A 538 1.97 -7.71 50.99
N ALA A 539 2.23 -7.56 49.69
CA ALA A 539 2.86 -6.37 49.13
C ALA A 539 2.07 -5.92 47.89
N LEU A 540 1.69 -4.64 47.92
CA LEU A 540 1.01 -3.89 46.87
C LEU A 540 1.90 -3.66 45.63
N SER A 541 1.22 -3.36 44.51
CA SER A 541 1.70 -2.87 43.20
C SER A 541 2.15 -3.93 42.18
N GLY A 542 1.42 -3.99 41.06
CA GLY A 542 1.53 -5.02 40.04
C GLY A 542 2.26 -4.58 38.78
N ILE A 543 2.71 -5.58 38.01
CA ILE A 543 2.47 -5.79 36.57
C ILE A 543 3.21 -7.09 36.15
N LEU A 544 2.43 -7.94 35.46
CA LEU A 544 2.67 -9.16 34.69
C LEU A 544 4.07 -9.78 34.55
N ALA A 545 4.15 -11.09 34.80
CA ALA A 545 5.03 -12.02 34.06
C ALA A 545 4.40 -13.42 33.95
N TYR A 546 4.50 -14.01 32.75
CA TYR A 546 3.97 -15.30 32.32
C TYR A 546 4.57 -16.51 33.06
N VAL A 547 3.79 -17.60 33.23
CA VAL A 547 4.31 -18.91 33.64
C VAL A 547 3.96 -20.00 32.62
N VAL A 548 5.01 -20.55 32.03
CA VAL A 548 5.03 -21.74 31.17
C VAL A 548 5.03 -23.00 32.05
N TRP A 549 4.16 -23.97 31.75
CA TRP A 549 4.18 -25.28 32.40
C TRP A 549 5.02 -26.30 31.60
N ARG A 550 6.04 -26.87 32.24
CA ARG A 550 6.65 -28.16 31.84
C ARG A 550 6.55 -29.14 33.01
N ARG A 551 5.82 -30.25 32.84
CA ARG A 551 5.92 -31.42 33.74
C ARG A 551 7.14 -32.25 33.36
N ARG A 552 7.98 -32.58 34.34
CA ARG A 552 8.86 -33.77 34.31
C ARG A 552 8.33 -34.82 35.29
N ALA A 553 8.58 -36.07 34.91
CA ALA A 553 8.05 -37.32 35.46
C ALA A 553 8.82 -37.85 36.69
N GLY A 554 8.22 -38.86 37.34
CA GLY A 554 8.80 -39.76 38.36
C GLY A 554 8.50 -39.32 39.79
N GLN A 555 8.10 -40.14 40.76
CA GLN A 555 8.14 -41.60 40.94
C GLN A 555 7.06 -42.03 41.96
N GLN A 556 6.70 -43.32 41.92
CA GLN A 556 6.00 -44.05 42.98
C GLN A 556 6.87 -44.19 44.25
N MET A 557 6.24 -44.24 45.44
CA MET A 557 6.20 -45.47 46.27
C MET A 557 5.47 -45.26 47.62
N CYS A 558 4.71 -46.31 47.97
CA CYS A 558 4.02 -46.67 49.22
C CYS A 558 2.79 -45.84 49.64
#